data_AF-A0A4R3JCH4-F1
#
_entry.id   AF-A0A4R3JCH4-F1
#
_cell.length_a   1.000
_cell.length_b   1.000
_cell.length_c   1.000
_cell.angle_alpha   90.00
_cell.angle_beta   90.00
_cell.angle_gamma   90.00
#
_symmetry.space_group_name_H-M   'P 1'
#
loop_
_entity.id
_entity.type
_entity.pdbx_description
1 polymer ?
#
loop_
_entity_poly.entity_id
_entity_poly.type
_entity_poly.pdbx_seq_one_letter_code
_entity_poly.pdbx_strand_id
1 'polypeptide(L)'
;MRKHFQESIMFFTFQERKKRKFEKYLKETETLAQLNSDELFFEYIQTKTEYKHKKNRFGMFAISFLISIWMGVWKELLILMGKAAYYFITFHGNETEWIRMTVGLLVMIIISSTALFILILLNYLQKIRNLYERILIVEEIQRKQGMQGSPK
;
A
#
# COMPACT_ATOMS: atom_id res chain seq x y z
N MET A 1 16.30 8.77 -28.14
CA MET A 1 15.61 9.40 -26.99
C MET A 1 14.08 9.39 -27.13
N ARG A 2 13.49 9.82 -28.25
CA ARG A 2 12.02 9.79 -28.49
C ARG A 2 11.37 8.38 -28.46
N LYS A 3 12.05 7.36 -29.00
CA LYS A 3 11.54 5.97 -29.03
C LYS A 3 11.42 5.33 -27.64
N HIS A 4 12.45 5.42 -26.80
CA HIS A 4 12.39 4.92 -25.42
C HIS A 4 11.35 5.64 -24.53
N PHE A 5 11.08 6.92 -24.81
CA PHE A 5 10.03 7.66 -24.14
C PHE A 5 8.63 7.18 -24.56
N GLN A 6 8.44 6.86 -25.84
CA GLN A 6 7.19 6.27 -26.34
C GLN A 6 6.97 4.85 -25.79
N GLU A 7 8.00 4.01 -25.74
CA GLU A 7 7.93 2.67 -25.11
C GLU A 7 7.58 2.76 -23.62
N SER A 8 8.16 3.74 -22.90
CA SER A 8 7.85 3.98 -21.48
C SER A 8 6.42 4.48 -21.28
N ILE A 9 5.90 5.31 -22.19
CA ILE A 9 4.50 5.75 -22.16
C ILE A 9 3.56 4.58 -22.48
N MET A 10 3.91 3.73 -23.46
CA MET A 10 3.15 2.53 -23.83
C MET A 10 3.04 1.57 -22.64
N PHE A 11 4.13 1.35 -21.90
CA PHE A 11 4.14 0.58 -20.65
C PHE A 11 3.12 1.05 -19.62
N PHE A 12 2.90 2.37 -19.55
CA PHE A 12 1.92 3.00 -18.66
C PHE A 12 0.50 3.05 -19.24
N THR A 13 0.29 2.72 -20.51
CA THR A 13 -1.06 2.67 -21.07
C THR A 13 -1.92 1.66 -20.31
N PHE A 14 -3.20 2.00 -20.17
CA PHE A 14 -4.15 1.17 -19.46
C PHE A 14 -4.28 -0.23 -20.09
N GLN A 15 -4.20 -0.31 -21.42
CA GLN A 15 -4.29 -1.56 -22.16
C GLN A 15 -3.12 -2.51 -21.84
N GLU A 16 -1.89 -2.03 -21.80
CA GLU A 16 -0.73 -2.86 -21.45
C GLU A 16 -0.74 -3.29 -19.98
N ARG A 17 -1.16 -2.42 -19.06
CA ARG A 17 -1.36 -2.78 -17.65
C ARG A 17 -2.44 -3.87 -17.49
N LYS A 18 -3.53 -3.78 -18.25
CA LYS A 18 -4.60 -4.79 -18.27
C LYS A 18 -4.12 -6.12 -18.84
N LYS A 19 -3.36 -6.09 -19.95
CA LYS A 19 -2.77 -7.29 -20.58
C LYS A 19 -1.85 -8.02 -19.60
N ARG A 20 -0.94 -7.31 -18.92
CA ARG A 20 -0.05 -7.90 -17.92
C ARG A 20 -0.79 -8.50 -16.73
N LYS A 21 -1.85 -7.85 -16.26
CA LYS A 21 -2.72 -8.42 -15.21
C LYS A 21 -3.40 -9.71 -15.67
N PHE A 22 -3.86 -9.73 -16.92
CA PHE A 22 -4.50 -10.92 -17.49
C PHE A 22 -3.52 -12.07 -17.69
N GLU A 23 -2.30 -11.81 -18.16
CA GLU A 23 -1.24 -12.81 -18.26
C GLU A 23 -0.86 -13.39 -16.88
N LYS A 24 -0.78 -12.54 -15.85
CA LYS A 24 -0.54 -12.99 -14.47
C LYS A 24 -1.68 -13.88 -13.97
N TYR A 25 -2.92 -13.48 -14.25
CA TYR A 25 -4.11 -14.27 -13.94
C TYR A 25 -4.06 -15.65 -14.61
N LEU A 26 -3.74 -15.72 -15.91
CA LEU A 26 -3.65 -16.98 -16.64
C LEU A 26 -2.60 -17.92 -16.02
N LYS A 27 -1.41 -17.40 -15.71
CA LYS A 27 -0.36 -18.19 -15.04
C LYS A 27 -0.80 -18.70 -13.68
N GLU A 28 -1.40 -17.84 -12.84
CA GLU A 28 -1.90 -18.25 -11.53
C GLU A 28 -3.00 -19.32 -11.67
N THR A 29 -3.94 -19.16 -12.60
CA THR A 29 -5.00 -20.16 -12.83
C THR A 29 -4.44 -21.50 -13.30
N GLU A 30 -3.43 -21.50 -14.18
CA GLU A 30 -2.82 -22.74 -14.69
C GLU A 30 -2.09 -23.49 -13.57
N THR A 31 -1.32 -22.77 -12.75
CA THR A 31 -0.62 -23.37 -11.60
C THR A 31 -1.59 -23.92 -10.55
N LEU A 32 -2.68 -23.21 -10.26
CA LEU A 32 -3.67 -23.64 -9.27
C LEU A 32 -4.56 -24.77 -9.79
N ALA A 33 -4.81 -24.85 -11.10
CA ALA A 33 -5.60 -25.91 -11.71
C ALA A 33 -4.88 -27.27 -11.72
N GLN A 34 -3.55 -27.28 -11.59
CA GLN A 34 -2.74 -28.50 -11.48
C GLN A 34 -2.73 -29.10 -10.07
N LEU A 35 -3.18 -28.35 -9.05
CA LEU A 35 -3.22 -28.80 -7.66
C LEU A 35 -4.36 -29.79 -7.42
N ASN A 36 -4.16 -30.72 -6.49
CA ASN A 36 -5.21 -31.62 -6.04
C ASN A 36 -6.27 -30.87 -5.20
N SER A 37 -7.45 -31.48 -4.99
CA SER A 37 -8.56 -30.90 -4.21
C SER A 37 -8.14 -30.38 -2.84
N ASP A 38 -7.37 -31.19 -2.12
CA ASP A 38 -6.96 -30.91 -0.74
C ASP A 38 -5.89 -29.81 -0.70
N GLU A 39 -4.98 -29.80 -1.68
CA GLU A 39 -3.97 -28.76 -1.83
C GLU A 39 -4.61 -27.41 -2.18
N LEU A 40 -5.58 -27.41 -3.10
CA LEU A 40 -6.33 -26.22 -3.48
C LEU A 40 -7.14 -25.66 -2.29
N PHE A 41 -7.71 -26.53 -1.46
CA PHE A 41 -8.41 -26.15 -0.24
C PHE A 41 -7.46 -25.60 0.83
N PHE A 42 -6.28 -26.19 1.01
CA PHE A 42 -5.25 -25.65 1.89
C PHE A 42 -4.82 -24.24 1.45
N GLU A 43 -4.56 -24.06 0.14
CA GLU A 43 -4.17 -22.77 -0.43
C GLU A 43 -5.25 -21.70 -0.24
N TYR A 44 -6.53 -22.10 -0.35
CA TYR A 44 -7.68 -21.25 -0.05
C TYR A 44 -7.65 -20.77 1.40
N ILE A 45 -7.54 -21.69 2.37
CA ILE A 45 -7.52 -21.37 3.80
C ILE A 45 -6.36 -20.44 4.12
N GLN A 46 -5.16 -20.75 3.61
CA GLN A 46 -3.97 -19.94 3.86
C GLN A 46 -4.14 -18.52 3.32
N THR A 47 -4.53 -18.38 2.05
CA THR A 47 -4.71 -17.07 1.40
C THR A 47 -5.81 -16.25 2.09
N LYS A 48 -6.93 -16.88 2.46
CA LYS A 48 -8.06 -16.24 3.16
C LYS A 48 -7.66 -15.78 4.57
N THR A 49 -6.90 -16.60 5.28
CA THR A 49 -6.38 -16.27 6.62
C THR A 49 -5.43 -15.08 6.54
N GLU A 50 -4.49 -15.09 5.60
CA GLU A 50 -3.57 -13.97 5.38
C GLU A 50 -4.30 -12.67 5.01
N TYR A 51 -5.30 -12.75 4.12
CA TYR A 51 -6.13 -11.61 3.76
C TYR A 51 -6.83 -11.02 4.98
N LYS A 52 -7.51 -11.86 5.77
CA LYS A 52 -8.23 -11.43 6.97
C LYS A 52 -7.27 -10.81 7.99
N HIS A 53 -6.10 -11.41 8.19
CA HIS A 53 -5.10 -10.88 9.11
C HIS A 53 -4.54 -9.52 8.64
N LYS A 54 -4.23 -9.34 7.35
CA LYS A 54 -3.75 -8.05 6.83
C LYS A 54 -4.85 -6.97 6.87
N LYS A 55 -6.08 -7.32 6.50
CA LYS A 55 -7.24 -6.42 6.62
C LYS A 55 -7.48 -5.99 8.07
N ASN A 56 -7.39 -6.92 9.02
CA ASN A 56 -7.59 -6.62 10.43
C ASN A 56 -6.48 -5.71 10.98
N ARG A 57 -5.21 -5.98 10.64
CA ARG A 57 -4.08 -5.07 10.98
C ARG A 57 -4.30 -3.67 10.43
N PHE A 58 -4.77 -3.56 9.18
CA PHE A 58 -5.13 -2.26 8.61
C PHE A 58 -6.24 -1.56 9.39
N GLY A 59 -7.28 -2.30 9.78
CA GLY A 59 -8.38 -1.78 10.59
C GLY A 59 -7.90 -1.25 11.94
N MET A 60 -7.05 -2.01 12.65
CA MET A 60 -6.44 -1.57 13.91
C MET A 60 -5.60 -0.31 13.72
N PHE A 61 -4.81 -0.24 12.64
CA PHE A 61 -4.04 0.96 12.31
C PHE A 61 -4.95 2.17 12.08
N ALA A 62 -6.02 2.01 11.31
CA ALA A 62 -6.99 3.07 11.04
C ALA A 62 -7.69 3.56 12.33
N ILE A 63 -8.08 2.65 13.22
CA ILE A 63 -8.67 3.00 14.52
C ILE A 63 -7.66 3.77 15.38
N SER A 64 -6.43 3.30 15.49
CA SER A 64 -5.37 4.00 16.22
C SER A 64 -5.10 5.40 15.66
N PHE A 65 -5.08 5.53 14.33
CA PHE A 65 -4.91 6.81 13.65
C PHE A 65 -6.07 7.78 13.94
N LEU A 66 -7.32 7.29 13.96
CA LEU A 66 -8.49 8.10 14.34
C LEU A 66 -8.43 8.56 15.79
N ILE A 67 -8.03 7.67 16.72
CA ILE A 67 -7.85 8.03 18.13
C ILE A 67 -6.76 9.11 18.28
N SER A 68 -5.66 8.98 17.56
CA SER A 68 -4.58 9.98 17.54
C SER A 68 -5.04 11.36 17.06
N ILE A 69 -5.89 11.41 16.03
CA ILE A 69 -6.54 12.65 15.57
C ILE A 69 -7.43 13.22 16.67
N TRP A 70 -8.28 12.38 17.28
CA TRP A 70 -9.22 12.83 18.30
C TRP A 70 -8.52 13.37 19.56
N MET A 71 -7.44 12.73 19.98
CA MET A 71 -6.58 13.18 21.09
C MET A 71 -5.75 14.43 20.75
N GLY A 72 -5.77 14.92 19.51
CA GLY A 72 -5.01 16.10 19.10
C GLY A 72 -3.50 15.89 19.06
N VAL A 73 -3.02 14.64 19.00
CA VAL A 73 -1.58 14.30 18.99
C VAL A 73 -0.85 15.04 17.87
N TRP A 74 -1.48 15.18 16.71
CA TRP A 74 -0.93 15.91 15.57
C TRP A 74 -0.71 17.41 15.85
N LYS A 75 -1.61 18.04 16.61
CA LYS A 75 -1.47 19.45 17.00
C LYS A 75 -0.26 19.62 17.91
N GLU A 76 -0.12 18.76 18.92
CA GLU A 76 1.02 18.80 19.84
C GLU A 76 2.35 18.53 19.14
N LEU A 77 2.38 17.59 18.19
CA LEU A 77 3.55 17.33 17.35
C LEU A 77 3.95 18.56 16.52
N LEU A 78 2.99 19.26 15.91
CA LEU A 78 3.26 20.48 15.14
C LEU A 78 3.79 21.62 16.02
N ILE A 79 3.24 21.77 17.24
CA ILE A 79 3.74 22.76 18.22
C ILE A 79 5.18 22.44 18.62
N LEU A 80 5.47 21.16 18.88
CA LEU A 80 6.82 20.71 19.24
C LEU A 80 7.83 20.97 18.11
N MET A 81 7.46 20.69 16.87
CA MET A 81 8.28 21.04 15.69
C MET A 81 8.50 22.54 15.57
N GLY A 82 7.44 23.35 15.78
CA GLY A 82 7.54 24.81 15.76
C GLY A 82 8.50 25.35 16.83
N LYS A 83 8.46 24.80 18.05
CA LYS A 83 9.41 25.14 19.12
C LYS A 83 10.84 24.76 18.76
N ALA A 84 11.06 23.55 18.23
CA ALA A 84 12.39 23.11 17.80
C ALA A 84 12.97 24.04 16.71
N ALA A 85 12.15 24.43 15.73
CA ALA A 85 12.54 25.38 14.70
C ALA A 85 12.88 26.76 15.29
N TYR A 86 12.07 27.25 16.23
CA TYR A 86 12.30 28.53 16.92
C TYR A 86 13.63 28.55 17.69
N TYR A 87 13.93 27.49 18.45
CA TYR A 87 15.21 27.37 19.15
C TYR A 87 16.39 27.34 18.20
N PHE A 88 16.28 26.64 17.08
CA PHE A 88 17.33 26.57 16.07
C PHE A 88 17.64 27.95 15.46
N ILE A 89 16.60 28.71 15.11
CA ILE A 89 16.73 30.07 14.58
C ILE A 89 17.36 31.01 15.61
N THR A 90 16.90 30.95 16.87
CA THR A 90 17.41 31.82 17.93
C THR A 90 18.88 31.54 18.25
N PHE A 91 19.34 30.29 18.13
CA PHE A 91 20.72 29.89 18.38
C PHE A 91 21.71 30.38 17.31
N HIS A 92 21.32 30.36 16.03
CA HIS A 92 22.18 30.75 14.91
C HIS A 92 22.13 32.26 14.56
N GLY A 93 21.30 33.04 15.28
CA GLY A 93 21.09 34.45 15.01
C GLY A 93 19.96 34.70 14.00
N ASN A 94 19.27 35.82 14.15
CA ASN A 94 18.09 36.18 13.35
C ASN A 94 18.45 36.72 11.96
N GLU A 95 19.38 36.07 11.29
CA GLU A 95 19.72 36.35 9.92
C GLU A 95 18.69 35.72 8.99
N THR A 96 18.08 36.54 8.12
CA THR A 96 16.98 36.15 7.22
C THR A 96 17.30 34.92 6.36
N GLU A 97 18.58 34.69 6.06
CA GLU A 97 19.04 33.53 5.28
C GLU A 97 18.87 32.21 6.03
N TRP A 98 19.26 32.14 7.30
CA TRP A 98 19.14 30.94 8.13
C TRP A 98 17.69 30.53 8.34
N ILE A 99 16.81 31.50 8.57
CA ILE A 99 15.36 31.26 8.68
C ILE A 99 14.82 30.61 7.40
N ARG A 100 15.19 31.13 6.24
CA ARG A 100 14.72 30.63 4.94
C ARG A 100 15.22 29.21 4.68
N MET A 101 16.47 28.90 5.03
CA MET A 101 17.04 27.55 4.91
C MET A 101 16.33 26.55 5.84
N THR A 102 16.15 26.88 7.12
CA THR A 102 15.53 25.98 8.11
C THR A 102 14.07 25.66 7.73
N VAL A 103 13.28 26.68 7.36
CA VAL A 103 11.89 26.48 6.92
C VAL A 103 11.85 25.64 5.64
N GLY A 104 12.72 25.92 4.66
CA GLY A 104 12.81 25.16 3.42
C GLY A 104 13.12 23.67 3.65
N LEU A 105 14.08 23.36 4.53
CA LEU A 105 14.42 21.99 4.89
C LEU A 105 13.25 21.26 5.58
N LEU A 106 12.57 21.92 6.52
CA LEU A 106 11.39 21.34 7.20
C LEU A 106 10.28 21.00 6.22
N VAL A 107 9.97 21.91 5.28
CA VAL A 107 8.94 21.67 4.25
C VAL A 107 9.33 20.50 3.36
N MET A 108 10.59 20.41 2.92
CA MET A 108 11.08 19.30 2.09
C MET A 108 11.00 17.96 2.83
N ILE A 109 11.33 17.93 4.13
CA ILE A 109 11.20 16.73 4.97
C ILE A 109 9.73 16.30 5.10
N ILE A 110 8.81 17.25 5.33
CA ILE A 110 7.37 16.97 5.44
C ILE A 110 6.83 16.40 4.13
N ILE A 111 7.16 17.01 2.99
CA ILE A 111 6.71 16.54 1.67
C ILE A 111 7.26 15.14 1.39
N SER A 112 8.56 14.93 1.63
CA SER A 112 9.23 13.65 1.37
C SER A 112 8.68 12.52 2.26
N SER A 113 8.52 12.80 3.57
CA SER A 113 7.94 11.83 4.51
C SER A 113 6.49 11.49 4.18
N THR A 114 5.68 12.48 3.78
CA THR A 114 4.29 12.27 3.36
C THR A 114 4.23 11.40 2.09
N ALA A 115 5.07 11.68 1.09
CA ALA A 115 5.12 10.89 -0.13
C ALA A 115 5.53 9.43 0.15
N LEU A 116 6.55 9.21 0.98
CA LEU A 116 6.97 7.87 1.39
C LEU A 116 5.86 7.12 2.13
N PHE A 117 5.17 7.79 3.05
CA PHE A 117 4.05 7.20 3.77
C PHE A 117 2.92 6.76 2.81
N ILE A 118 2.55 7.60 1.84
CA ILE A 118 1.56 7.26 0.81
C ILE A 118 2.00 6.04 -0.02
N LEU A 119 3.27 5.99 -0.45
CA LEU A 119 3.79 4.85 -1.21
C LEU A 119 3.71 3.53 -0.41
N ILE A 120 4.07 3.57 0.87
CA ILE A 120 3.96 2.40 1.77
C ILE A 120 2.49 1.97 1.89
N LEU A 121 1.57 2.93 2.07
CA LEU A 121 0.13 2.67 2.17
C LEU A 121 -0.41 2.02 0.89
N LEU A 122 -0.07 2.56 -0.28
CA LEU A 122 -0.46 2.03 -1.58
C LEU A 122 0.06 0.61 -1.78
N ASN A 123 1.33 0.35 -1.45
CA ASN A 123 1.91 -0.99 -1.52
C ASN A 123 1.20 -1.97 -0.59
N TYR A 124 0.82 -1.53 0.61
CA TYR A 124 0.08 -2.36 1.56
C TYR A 124 -1.32 -2.72 1.05
N LEU A 125 -2.05 -1.74 0.51
CA LEU A 125 -3.37 -1.94 -0.09
C LEU A 125 -3.29 -2.85 -1.32
N GLN A 126 -2.27 -2.69 -2.15
CA GLN A 126 -2.03 -3.59 -3.28
C GLN A 126 -1.81 -5.04 -2.83
N LYS A 127 -1.06 -5.28 -1.74
CA LYS A 127 -0.89 -6.62 -1.19
C LYS A 127 -2.21 -7.23 -0.72
N ILE A 128 -3.08 -6.46 -0.06
CA ILE A 128 -4.42 -6.93 0.34
C ILE A 128 -5.26 -7.26 -0.90
N ARG A 129 -5.25 -6.39 -1.91
CA ARG A 129 -6.00 -6.62 -3.15
C ARG A 129 -5.53 -7.89 -3.87
N ASN A 130 -4.22 -8.12 -3.96
CA ASN A 130 -3.68 -9.30 -4.62
C ASN A 130 -4.10 -10.59 -3.90
N LEU A 131 -4.14 -10.59 -2.57
CA LEU A 131 -4.65 -11.74 -1.80
C LEU A 131 -6.13 -11.97 -2.09
N TYR A 132 -6.94 -10.91 -2.18
CA TYR A 132 -8.35 -11.01 -2.53
C TYR A 132 -8.56 -11.53 -3.96
N GLU A 133 -7.80 -11.03 -4.94
CA GLU A 133 -7.83 -11.53 -6.32
C GLU A 133 -7.50 -13.03 -6.37
N ARG A 134 -6.49 -13.48 -5.60
CA ARG A 134 -6.11 -14.89 -5.54
C ARG A 134 -7.18 -15.78 -4.91
N ILE A 135 -7.87 -15.31 -3.87
CA ILE A 135 -9.03 -16.02 -3.27
C ILE A 135 -10.11 -16.25 -4.33
N LEU A 136 -10.44 -15.21 -5.12
CA LEU A 136 -11.43 -15.34 -6.19
C LEU A 136 -11.03 -16.34 -7.27
N ILE A 137 -9.74 -16.40 -7.63
CA ILE A 137 -9.24 -17.40 -8.58
C ILE A 137 -9.43 -18.82 -8.05
N VAL A 138 -9.09 -19.05 -6.79
CA VAL A 138 -9.23 -20.37 -6.16
C VAL A 138 -10.71 -20.79 -6.07
N GLU A 139 -11.60 -19.87 -5.66
CA GLU A 139 -13.06 -20.12 -5.62
C GLU A 139 -13.62 -20.46 -7.00
N GLU A 140 -13.15 -19.77 -8.05
CA GLU A 140 -13.53 -20.04 -9.43
C GLU A 140 -13.11 -21.44 -9.90
N ILE A 141 -11.89 -21.89 -9.55
CA ILE A 141 -11.38 -23.22 -9.90
C ILE A 141 -12.15 -24.31 -9.13
N GLN A 142 -12.37 -24.14 -7.83
CA GLN A 142 -13.18 -25.06 -7.02
C GLN A 142 -14.60 -25.22 -7.58
N ARG A 143 -15.22 -24.10 -8.00
CA ARG A 143 -16.53 -24.11 -8.65
C ARG A 143 -16.52 -24.91 -9.95
N LYS A 144 -15.51 -24.71 -10.80
CA LYS A 144 -15.37 -25.46 -12.08
C LYS A 144 -15.14 -26.94 -11.87
N GLN A 145 -14.47 -27.33 -10.79
CA GLN A 145 -14.19 -28.72 -10.43
C GLN A 145 -15.33 -29.39 -9.64
N GLY A 146 -16.46 -28.69 -9.43
CA GLY A 146 -17.62 -29.23 -8.71
C GLY A 146 -17.41 -29.39 -7.20
N MET A 147 -16.33 -28.84 -6.65
CA MET A 147 -16.00 -28.90 -5.22
C MET A 147 -16.78 -27.83 -4.46
N GLN A 148 -18.09 -28.04 -4.31
CA GLN A 148 -18.94 -27.15 -3.53
C GLN A 148 -18.88 -27.54 -2.04
N GLY A 149 -17.81 -27.12 -1.38
CA GLY A 149 -17.63 -27.22 0.08
C GLY A 149 -17.44 -25.84 0.69
N SER A 150 -18.47 -24.98 0.64
CA SER A 150 -18.46 -23.70 1.34
C SER A 150 -19.23 -23.85 2.66
N PRO A 151 -18.58 -23.77 3.84
CA PRO A 151 -19.29 -23.49 5.06
C PRO A 151 -19.68 -22.00 5.05
N LYS A 152 -20.99 -21.77 5.24
CA LYS A 152 -21.60 -20.45 5.44
C LYS A 152 -20.93 -19.67 6.56
#